data_AF-A0A1Z9M7U7-F1
#
_entry.id   AF-A0A1Z9M7U7-F1
#
_cell.length_a   1.000
_cell.length_b   1.000
_cell.length_c   1.000
_cell.angle_alpha   90.00
_cell.angle_beta   90.00
_cell.angle_gamma   90.00
#
_symmetry.space_group_name_H-M   'P 1'
#
loop_
_entity.id
_entity.type
_entity.pdbx_description
1 polymer ?
#
loop_
_entity_poly.entity_id
_entity_poly.type
_entity_poly.pdbx_seq_one_letter_code
_entity_poly.pdbx_strand_id
1 'polypeptide(L)'
;MLKIFINIILFISTIFSQEEIGGTLYGEDLISFLRQNYKTTSTPGYDNARDILYSQVDSQDGSLRGIYTNFEIQLNPNADPSSNAYDQGIDCEHLWPQSMYQGTNPMKSDMHHLRPCKSNVNSSRGNKPYNEINDSSTNNWYWLNINSSNIPNSNIDEYSESSSSFFEPREDKKGDIARSMFYFYTMYSEVANDNFFEPQMEILLQWHYQDPVNSTEIDRTWKIAQYQQNKPNPFILDSTLIQRAYFQSSSLVGDINLDLVVNILDIVFLAGFILGDNDLDSQQLLAADLNVDEQINVLDIVEIINIILE
;
A
#
# COMPACT_ATOMS: atom_id res chain seq x y z
N MET A 1 -25.37 -4.54 54.92
CA MET A 1 -24.28 -3.72 54.38
C MET A 1 -23.56 -4.58 53.34
N LEU A 2 -23.99 -4.52 52.08
CA LEU A 2 -23.46 -5.38 51.01
C LEU A 2 -22.31 -4.62 50.33
N LYS A 3 -21.08 -5.13 50.43
CA LYS A 3 -19.91 -4.56 49.75
C LYS A 3 -19.84 -5.12 48.33
N ILE A 4 -20.02 -4.27 47.33
CA ILE A 4 -19.79 -4.58 45.92
C ILE A 4 -18.29 -4.41 45.66
N PHE A 5 -17.62 -5.48 45.25
CA PHE A 5 -16.24 -5.42 44.76
C PHE A 5 -16.28 -5.18 43.25
N ILE A 6 -15.76 -4.04 42.81
CA ILE A 6 -15.52 -3.72 41.40
C ILE A 6 -14.12 -4.22 41.07
N ASN A 7 -14.01 -5.27 40.26
CA ASN A 7 -12.74 -5.69 39.67
C ASN A 7 -12.48 -4.83 38.44
N ILE A 8 -11.53 -3.91 38.54
CA ILE A 8 -10.95 -3.21 37.39
C ILE A 8 -9.97 -4.17 36.72
N ILE A 9 -10.28 -4.62 35.52
CA ILE A 9 -9.34 -5.34 34.66
C ILE A 9 -8.60 -4.27 33.86
N LEU A 10 -7.34 -4.02 34.20
CA LEU A 10 -6.44 -3.21 33.37
C LEU A 10 -6.01 -4.05 32.17
N PHE A 11 -6.49 -3.67 30.98
CA PHE A 11 -5.87 -4.10 29.73
C PHE A 11 -4.54 -3.36 29.58
N ILE A 12 -3.45 -4.08 29.76
CA ILE A 12 -2.12 -3.61 29.37
C ILE A 12 -1.99 -3.92 27.88
N SER A 13 -2.27 -2.93 27.03
CA SER A 13 -1.86 -2.99 25.62
C SER A 13 -0.36 -2.76 25.58
N THR A 14 0.41 -3.79 25.24
CA THR A 14 1.81 -3.62 24.86
C THR A 14 1.84 -2.87 23.53
N ILE A 15 2.15 -1.58 23.58
CA ILE A 15 2.50 -0.80 22.39
C ILE A 15 3.87 -1.32 21.96
N PHE A 16 3.89 -2.22 20.97
CA PHE A 16 5.13 -2.49 20.26
C PHE A 16 5.46 -1.23 19.46
N SER A 17 6.55 -0.56 19.82
CA SER A 17 7.16 0.43 18.93
C SER A 17 7.56 -0.31 17.66
N GLN A 18 6.89 -0.01 16.54
CA GLN A 18 7.33 -0.45 15.23
C GLN A 18 8.75 0.07 15.02
N GLU A 19 9.68 -0.78 14.55
CA GLU A 19 11.01 -0.33 14.19
C GLU A 19 10.89 0.52 12.93
N GLU A 20 11.10 1.82 13.06
CA GLU A 20 11.03 2.75 11.93
C GLU A 20 12.18 2.47 10.96
N ILE A 21 11.84 2.01 9.75
CA ILE A 21 12.81 1.62 8.75
C ILE A 21 13.50 2.87 8.21
N GLY A 22 14.82 2.91 8.37
CA GLY A 22 15.61 4.04 7.92
C GLY A 22 15.34 5.33 8.70
N GLY A 23 14.68 5.29 9.86
CA GLY A 23 14.55 6.38 10.85
C GLY A 23 14.45 7.80 10.26
N THR A 24 15.56 8.53 10.24
CA THR A 24 15.63 9.95 9.82
C THR A 24 15.82 10.16 8.31
N LEU A 25 15.80 9.10 7.50
CA LEU A 25 15.97 9.21 6.05
C LEU A 25 14.65 9.58 5.38
N TYR A 26 14.71 10.38 4.34
CA TYR A 26 13.55 10.75 3.55
C TYR A 26 13.89 10.90 2.07
N GLY A 27 12.86 11.03 1.23
CA GLY A 27 13.02 11.28 -0.20
C GLY A 27 13.96 10.27 -0.88
N GLU A 28 14.84 10.77 -1.75
CA GLU A 28 15.80 9.95 -2.48
C GLU A 28 16.81 9.20 -1.60
N ASP A 29 17.15 9.73 -0.42
CA ASP A 29 18.04 9.05 0.53
C ASP A 29 17.36 7.81 1.10
N LEU A 30 16.08 7.94 1.49
CA LEU A 30 15.27 6.80 1.91
C LEU A 30 15.05 5.81 0.75
N ILE A 31 14.69 6.28 -0.44
CA ILE A 31 14.49 5.41 -1.62
C ILE A 31 15.77 4.61 -1.93
N SER A 32 16.94 5.25 -1.84
CA SER A 32 18.23 4.59 -2.07
C SER A 32 18.55 3.57 -0.98
N PHE A 33 18.29 3.90 0.29
CA PHE A 33 18.40 2.97 1.41
C PHE A 33 17.47 1.75 1.23
N LEU A 34 16.20 1.98 0.87
CA LEU A 34 15.22 0.92 0.66
C LEU A 34 15.65 -0.01 -0.48
N ARG A 35 16.09 0.54 -1.62
CA ARG A 35 16.62 -0.27 -2.73
C ARG A 35 17.82 -1.12 -2.31
N GLN A 36 18.78 -0.54 -1.60
CA GLN A 36 19.97 -1.26 -1.18
C GLN A 36 19.64 -2.47 -0.29
N ASN A 37 18.69 -2.28 0.63
CA ASN A 37 18.40 -3.28 1.66
C ASN A 37 17.30 -4.27 1.24
N TYR A 38 16.25 -3.81 0.56
CA TYR A 38 15.04 -4.59 0.30
C TYR A 38 14.86 -5.05 -1.16
N LYS A 39 15.62 -4.53 -2.13
CA LYS A 39 15.57 -5.06 -3.51
C LYS A 39 16.24 -6.42 -3.59
N THR A 40 15.51 -7.45 -4.03
CA THR A 40 16.13 -8.74 -4.35
C THR A 40 16.92 -8.66 -5.65
N THR A 41 18.06 -9.35 -5.71
CA THR A 41 18.83 -9.54 -6.95
C THR A 41 18.59 -10.91 -7.58
N SER A 42 17.84 -11.78 -6.91
CA SER A 42 17.58 -13.14 -7.35
C SER A 42 16.15 -13.56 -7.04
N THR A 43 15.53 -14.23 -8.01
CA THR A 43 14.17 -14.76 -7.93
C THR A 43 14.17 -16.21 -8.41
N PRO A 44 13.18 -17.04 -8.04
CA PRO A 44 13.11 -18.43 -8.48
C PRO A 44 12.87 -18.65 -9.99
N GLY A 45 12.65 -17.57 -10.76
CA GLY A 45 12.21 -17.62 -12.16
C GLY A 45 10.69 -17.67 -12.26
N TYR A 46 10.12 -17.18 -13.37
CA TYR A 46 8.70 -16.82 -13.44
C TYR A 46 7.75 -18.00 -13.21
N ASP A 47 8.00 -19.17 -13.79
CA ASP A 47 7.13 -20.33 -13.64
C ASP A 47 7.17 -20.85 -12.20
N ASN A 48 8.37 -21.10 -11.67
CA ASN A 48 8.55 -21.57 -10.30
C ASN A 48 8.06 -20.55 -9.25
N ALA A 49 8.19 -19.24 -9.51
CA ALA A 49 7.65 -18.21 -8.64
C ALA A 49 6.12 -18.31 -8.52
N ARG A 50 5.41 -18.58 -9.62
CA ARG A 50 3.95 -18.81 -9.59
C ARG A 50 3.59 -20.08 -8.85
N ASP A 51 4.33 -21.17 -9.06
CA ASP A 51 4.07 -22.42 -8.36
C ASP A 51 4.27 -22.28 -6.85
N ILE A 52 5.33 -21.59 -6.42
CA ILE A 52 5.58 -21.25 -5.01
C ILE A 52 4.47 -20.36 -4.46
N LEU A 53 4.11 -19.29 -5.17
CA LEU A 53 3.05 -18.39 -4.74
C LEU A 53 1.75 -19.14 -4.49
N TYR A 54 1.32 -19.95 -5.45
CA TYR A 54 0.01 -20.58 -5.39
C TYR A 54 -0.04 -21.71 -4.37
N SER A 55 1.03 -22.51 -4.26
CA SER A 55 1.02 -23.70 -3.40
C SER A 55 1.50 -23.46 -1.96
N GLN A 56 2.34 -22.45 -1.72
CA GLN A 56 3.03 -22.28 -0.43
C GLN A 56 2.75 -20.92 0.22
N VAL A 57 2.50 -19.87 -0.57
CA VAL A 57 2.33 -18.51 -0.06
C VAL A 57 0.86 -18.15 0.12
N ASP A 58 0.10 -18.21 -0.98
CA ASP A 58 -1.24 -17.64 -1.11
C ASP A 58 -2.37 -18.65 -0.88
N SER A 59 -2.10 -19.96 -0.95
CA SER A 59 -3.12 -20.96 -0.60
C SER A 59 -3.22 -21.24 0.89
N GLN A 60 -4.44 -21.53 1.33
CA GLN A 60 -4.75 -21.98 2.68
C GLN A 60 -5.54 -23.28 2.57
N ASP A 61 -5.02 -24.37 3.14
CA ASP A 61 -5.60 -25.71 3.03
C ASP A 61 -5.90 -26.15 1.57
N GLY A 62 -5.02 -25.73 0.64
CA GLY A 62 -5.14 -25.99 -0.79
C GLY A 62 -6.15 -25.10 -1.52
N SER A 63 -6.85 -24.22 -0.81
CA SER A 63 -7.73 -23.22 -1.39
C SER A 63 -6.93 -22.02 -1.89
N LEU A 64 -7.06 -21.65 -3.16
CA LEU A 64 -6.38 -20.51 -3.78
C LEU A 64 -7.40 -19.46 -4.21
N ARG A 65 -7.23 -18.23 -3.72
CA ARG A 65 -8.19 -17.13 -3.91
C ARG A 65 -7.59 -15.99 -4.72
N GLY A 66 -8.34 -15.52 -5.71
CA GLY A 66 -7.92 -14.42 -6.59
C GLY A 66 -8.06 -13.04 -5.96
N ILE A 67 -7.08 -12.16 -6.21
CA ILE A 67 -6.94 -10.84 -5.56
C ILE A 67 -8.17 -9.93 -5.74
N TYR A 68 -8.70 -9.80 -6.95
CA TYR A 68 -9.76 -8.81 -7.24
C TYR A 68 -11.18 -9.29 -6.94
N THR A 69 -11.43 -10.58 -6.76
CA THR A 69 -12.82 -11.08 -6.73
C THR A 69 -13.16 -11.98 -5.58
N ASN A 70 -12.19 -12.46 -4.80
CA ASN A 70 -12.38 -13.62 -3.94
C ASN A 70 -12.82 -14.90 -4.69
N PHE A 71 -12.77 -14.95 -6.04
CA PHE A 71 -12.97 -16.21 -6.75
C PHE A 71 -11.93 -17.22 -6.29
N GLU A 72 -12.38 -18.40 -5.94
CA GLU A 72 -11.60 -19.38 -5.21
C GLU A 72 -11.70 -20.74 -5.90
N ILE A 73 -10.57 -21.44 -5.94
CA ILE A 73 -10.42 -22.77 -6.53
C ILE A 73 -9.72 -23.69 -5.53
N GLN A 74 -9.90 -25.00 -5.69
CA GLN A 74 -9.12 -25.98 -4.94
C GLN A 74 -7.96 -26.49 -5.79
N LEU A 75 -6.74 -26.31 -5.31
CA LEU A 75 -5.57 -26.86 -5.97
C LEU A 75 -5.52 -28.39 -5.81
N ASN A 76 -5.19 -29.08 -6.90
CA ASN A 76 -4.88 -30.50 -6.88
C ASN A 76 -3.42 -30.69 -6.38
N PRO A 77 -3.20 -31.31 -5.22
CA PRO A 77 -1.86 -31.46 -4.65
C PRO A 77 -0.91 -32.36 -5.47
N ASN A 78 -1.45 -33.09 -6.46
CA ASN A 78 -0.66 -33.96 -7.34
C ASN A 78 -0.42 -33.34 -8.73
N ALA A 79 -0.86 -32.10 -8.96
CA ALA A 79 -0.67 -31.39 -10.21
C ALA A 79 0.33 -30.23 -10.04
N ASP A 80 0.87 -29.76 -11.16
CA ASP A 80 1.61 -28.50 -11.21
C ASP A 80 0.70 -27.34 -10.77
N PRO A 81 1.05 -26.54 -9.74
CA PRO A 81 0.12 -25.59 -9.14
C PRO A 81 -0.36 -24.52 -10.12
N SER A 82 0.56 -23.89 -10.88
CA SER A 82 0.17 -22.82 -11.80
C SER A 82 -0.60 -23.34 -13.02
N SER A 83 -0.28 -24.52 -13.54
CA SER A 83 -1.06 -25.17 -14.60
C SER A 83 -2.45 -25.57 -14.13
N ASN A 84 -2.56 -26.16 -12.92
CA ASN A 84 -3.85 -26.54 -12.35
C ASN A 84 -4.73 -25.33 -12.01
N ALA A 85 -4.14 -24.22 -11.58
CA ALA A 85 -4.85 -22.97 -11.37
C ALA A 85 -5.40 -22.42 -12.70
N TYR A 86 -4.58 -22.44 -13.75
CA TYR A 86 -4.95 -21.99 -15.08
C TYR A 86 -6.14 -22.77 -15.65
N ASP A 87 -6.12 -24.11 -15.53
CA ASP A 87 -7.23 -24.98 -15.97
C ASP A 87 -8.55 -24.68 -15.24
N GLN A 88 -8.49 -24.06 -14.06
CA GLN A 88 -9.64 -23.66 -13.25
C GLN A 88 -9.99 -22.17 -13.38
N GLY A 89 -9.31 -21.43 -14.27
CA GLY A 89 -9.61 -20.03 -14.57
C GLY A 89 -8.88 -19.00 -13.70
N ILE A 90 -7.81 -19.39 -13.00
CA ILE A 90 -6.90 -18.48 -12.30
C ILE A 90 -5.59 -18.34 -13.10
N ASP A 91 -5.21 -17.10 -13.42
CA ASP A 91 -3.88 -16.76 -13.95
C ASP A 91 -3.10 -15.88 -12.96
N CYS A 92 -1.90 -15.46 -13.37
CA CYS A 92 -1.05 -14.59 -12.56
C CYS A 92 -1.26 -13.15 -12.96
N GLU A 93 -1.71 -12.34 -12.01
CA GLU A 93 -1.75 -10.90 -12.11
C GLU A 93 -0.37 -10.32 -11.79
N HIS A 94 0.08 -9.44 -12.67
CA HIS A 94 1.18 -8.52 -12.42
C HIS A 94 0.59 -7.19 -11.94
N LEU A 95 0.54 -6.96 -10.62
CA LEU A 95 -0.07 -5.74 -10.06
C LEU A 95 0.58 -4.49 -10.66
N TRP A 96 1.89 -4.51 -10.89
CA TRP A 96 2.55 -3.62 -11.84
C TRP A 96 2.60 -4.30 -13.23
N PRO A 97 1.87 -3.82 -14.26
CA PRO A 97 1.77 -4.51 -15.53
C PRO A 97 3.12 -4.71 -16.23
N GLN A 98 3.34 -5.88 -16.83
CA GLN A 98 4.58 -6.18 -17.56
C GLN A 98 4.85 -5.20 -18.72
N SER A 99 3.81 -4.61 -19.30
CA SER A 99 3.94 -3.61 -20.38
C SER A 99 4.37 -2.21 -19.89
N MET A 100 4.48 -1.99 -18.57
CA MET A 100 4.81 -0.71 -17.94
C MET A 100 6.22 -0.67 -17.35
N TYR A 101 7.11 -1.57 -17.78
CA TYR A 101 8.54 -1.50 -17.47
C TYR A 101 9.38 -2.22 -18.54
N GLN A 102 10.70 -2.04 -18.51
CA GLN A 102 11.64 -2.76 -19.37
C GLN A 102 12.37 -3.88 -18.60
N GLY A 103 12.55 -5.04 -19.24
CA GLY A 103 13.36 -6.14 -18.69
C GLY A 103 12.55 -7.40 -18.37
N THR A 104 13.23 -8.36 -17.76
CA THR A 104 12.66 -9.68 -17.42
C THR A 104 12.98 -10.05 -15.98
N ASN A 105 14.16 -10.58 -15.67
CA ASN A 105 14.54 -10.93 -14.30
C ASN A 105 15.41 -9.85 -13.64
N PRO A 106 15.26 -9.60 -12.33
CA PRO A 106 14.36 -10.29 -11.40
C PRO A 106 12.90 -9.81 -11.45
N MET A 107 12.63 -8.59 -11.94
CA MET A 107 11.37 -7.89 -11.74
C MET A 107 10.12 -8.65 -12.21
N LYS A 108 10.13 -9.38 -13.32
CA LYS A 108 8.99 -10.19 -13.80
C LYS A 108 8.59 -11.28 -12.81
N SER A 109 9.57 -11.82 -12.09
CA SER A 109 9.41 -12.98 -11.21
C SER A 109 9.42 -12.59 -9.73
N ASP A 110 9.49 -11.29 -9.42
CA ASP A 110 9.44 -10.80 -8.04
C ASP A 110 8.03 -10.96 -7.48
N MET A 111 7.87 -11.85 -6.51
CA MET A 111 6.59 -12.28 -5.97
C MET A 111 5.85 -11.21 -5.17
N HIS A 112 6.50 -10.10 -4.81
CA HIS A 112 5.87 -9.01 -4.06
C HIS A 112 4.83 -8.21 -4.88
N HIS A 113 4.83 -8.29 -6.21
CA HIS A 113 3.78 -7.69 -7.06
C HIS A 113 2.97 -8.72 -7.87
N LEU A 114 3.22 -10.02 -7.67
CA LEU A 114 2.48 -11.08 -8.32
C LEU A 114 1.33 -11.56 -7.44
N ARG A 115 0.15 -11.81 -8.02
CA ARG A 115 -1.02 -12.34 -7.32
C ARG A 115 -1.77 -13.37 -8.16
N PRO A 116 -2.43 -14.38 -7.56
CA PRO A 116 -3.46 -15.14 -8.26
C PRO A 116 -4.63 -14.22 -8.63
N CYS A 117 -5.18 -14.38 -9.83
CA CYS A 117 -6.31 -13.59 -10.29
C CYS A 117 -7.21 -14.40 -11.21
N LYS A 118 -8.50 -14.10 -11.21
CA LYS A 118 -9.44 -14.73 -12.15
C LYS A 118 -9.17 -14.21 -13.55
N SER A 119 -8.96 -15.10 -14.51
CA SER A 119 -8.38 -14.78 -15.81
C SER A 119 -9.15 -13.74 -16.62
N ASN A 120 -10.48 -13.78 -16.58
CA ASN A 120 -11.31 -12.78 -17.26
C ASN A 120 -11.23 -11.40 -16.61
N VAL A 121 -10.90 -11.32 -15.31
CA VAL A 121 -10.74 -10.06 -14.57
C VAL A 121 -9.33 -9.52 -14.75
N ASN A 122 -8.30 -10.37 -14.71
CA ASN A 122 -6.93 -10.00 -15.12
C ASN A 122 -6.93 -9.41 -16.55
N SER A 123 -7.58 -10.10 -17.49
CA SER A 123 -7.75 -9.60 -18.87
C SER A 123 -8.48 -8.26 -18.95
N SER A 124 -9.47 -8.03 -18.07
CA SER A 124 -10.22 -6.77 -18.01
C SER A 124 -9.40 -5.62 -17.41
N ARG A 125 -8.61 -5.92 -16.36
CA ARG A 125 -7.67 -4.99 -15.74
C ARG A 125 -6.60 -4.58 -16.75
N GLY A 126 -6.00 -5.55 -17.44
CA GLY A 126 -4.97 -5.33 -18.46
C GLY A 126 -3.81 -4.50 -17.91
N ASN A 127 -3.63 -3.29 -18.45
CA ASN A 127 -2.65 -2.33 -17.98
C ASN A 127 -3.30 -1.00 -17.53
N LYS A 128 -4.60 -1.02 -17.21
CA LYS A 128 -5.29 0.18 -16.75
C LYS A 128 -4.66 0.65 -15.43
N PRO A 129 -4.41 1.95 -15.28
CA PRO A 129 -4.07 2.51 -13.98
C PRO A 129 -5.20 2.26 -12.99
N TYR A 130 -4.83 2.09 -11.73
CA TYR A 130 -5.74 2.06 -10.61
C TYR A 130 -6.26 3.46 -10.32
N ASN A 131 -7.54 3.55 -9.99
CA ASN A 131 -8.19 4.76 -9.50
C ASN A 131 -9.55 4.39 -8.90
N GLU A 132 -10.17 5.35 -8.21
CA GLU A 132 -11.60 5.33 -7.94
C GLU A 132 -12.37 5.54 -9.26
N ILE A 133 -13.48 4.84 -9.39
CA ILE A 133 -14.39 4.90 -10.52
C ILE A 133 -15.76 5.27 -9.97
N ASN A 134 -16.36 6.33 -10.52
CA ASN A 134 -17.74 6.61 -10.19
C ASN A 134 -18.63 5.45 -10.68
N ASP A 135 -19.48 4.89 -9.82
CA ASP A 135 -20.35 3.75 -10.12
C ASP A 135 -21.11 3.88 -11.44
N SER A 136 -21.54 5.10 -11.77
CA SER A 136 -22.29 5.41 -13.00
C SER A 136 -21.45 5.33 -14.29
N SER A 137 -20.13 5.36 -14.14
CA SER A 137 -19.12 5.23 -15.19
C SER A 137 -18.51 3.82 -15.27
N THR A 138 -18.83 2.95 -14.32
CA THR A 138 -18.35 1.56 -14.28
C THR A 138 -19.00 0.74 -15.39
N ASN A 139 -18.16 0.05 -16.17
CA ASN A 139 -18.64 -0.80 -17.24
C ASN A 139 -18.94 -2.21 -16.74
N ASN A 140 -18.06 -2.76 -15.90
CA ASN A 140 -18.19 -4.10 -15.36
C ASN A 140 -17.83 -4.12 -13.86
N TRP A 141 -18.62 -4.90 -13.12
CA TRP A 141 -18.48 -5.21 -11.70
C TRP A 141 -18.14 -6.69 -11.52
N TYR A 142 -17.14 -7.00 -10.70
CA TYR A 142 -16.62 -8.35 -10.50
C TYR A 142 -16.56 -8.74 -9.02
N TRP A 143 -17.25 -9.82 -8.65
CA TRP A 143 -17.17 -10.43 -7.33
C TRP A 143 -17.45 -11.93 -7.42
N LEU A 144 -16.60 -12.76 -6.82
CA LEU A 144 -16.61 -14.22 -6.94
C LEU A 144 -16.71 -14.64 -8.43
N ASN A 145 -17.77 -15.36 -8.79
CA ASN A 145 -18.05 -15.74 -10.16
C ASN A 145 -18.81 -14.70 -10.98
N ILE A 146 -19.25 -13.61 -10.36
CA ILE A 146 -20.10 -12.58 -10.97
C ILE A 146 -19.28 -11.68 -11.92
N ASN A 147 -19.92 -11.34 -13.03
CA ASN A 147 -19.52 -10.29 -13.96
C ASN A 147 -20.83 -9.60 -14.40
N SER A 148 -21.01 -8.34 -14.04
CA SER A 148 -22.25 -7.58 -14.25
C SER A 148 -21.94 -6.20 -14.82
N SER A 149 -22.77 -5.72 -15.75
CA SER A 149 -22.73 -4.33 -16.21
C SER A 149 -23.66 -3.40 -15.43
N ASN A 150 -24.38 -3.93 -14.42
CA ASN A 150 -25.27 -3.16 -13.56
C ASN A 150 -24.62 -2.97 -12.19
N ILE A 151 -24.83 -1.79 -11.61
CA ILE A 151 -24.43 -1.44 -10.24
C ILE A 151 -25.04 -2.48 -9.26
N PRO A 152 -24.24 -3.11 -8.39
CA PRO A 152 -24.71 -4.02 -7.35
C PRO A 152 -25.68 -3.34 -6.37
N ASN A 153 -26.72 -4.06 -5.93
CA ASN A 153 -27.70 -3.53 -4.97
C ASN A 153 -27.25 -3.67 -3.50
N SER A 154 -26.18 -4.43 -3.24
CA SER A 154 -25.61 -4.68 -1.92
C SER A 154 -24.15 -5.11 -2.05
N ASN A 155 -23.39 -4.99 -0.96
CA ASN A 155 -21.99 -5.43 -0.89
C ASN A 155 -21.12 -4.77 -1.97
N ILE A 156 -21.37 -3.50 -2.29
CA ILE A 156 -20.68 -2.81 -3.39
C ILE A 156 -19.16 -2.83 -3.19
N ASP A 157 -18.71 -2.62 -1.95
CA ASP A 157 -17.31 -2.69 -1.48
C ASP A 157 -16.61 -4.04 -1.77
N GLU A 158 -17.39 -5.11 -2.02
CA GLU A 158 -16.87 -6.44 -2.34
C GLU A 158 -16.62 -6.65 -3.84
N TYR A 159 -16.94 -5.68 -4.68
CA TYR A 159 -16.72 -5.76 -6.12
C TYR A 159 -15.46 -5.00 -6.52
N SER A 160 -14.71 -5.56 -7.48
CA SER A 160 -13.82 -4.75 -8.29
C SER A 160 -14.56 -4.20 -9.50
N GLU A 161 -14.14 -3.03 -9.93
CA GLU A 161 -14.76 -2.27 -10.99
C GLU A 161 -13.80 -2.05 -12.14
N SER A 162 -14.34 -2.08 -13.35
CA SER A 162 -13.59 -1.70 -14.54
C SER A 162 -14.38 -0.70 -15.36
N SER A 163 -13.71 0.40 -15.72
CA SER A 163 -14.14 1.30 -16.78
C SER A 163 -13.25 1.12 -18.02
N SER A 164 -13.39 2.01 -19.00
CA SER A 164 -12.48 2.08 -20.15
C SER A 164 -11.08 2.55 -19.77
N SER A 165 -10.96 3.36 -18.71
CA SER A 165 -9.74 4.11 -18.40
C SER A 165 -9.05 3.61 -17.14
N PHE A 166 -9.81 3.10 -16.18
CA PHE A 166 -9.33 2.75 -14.85
C PHE A 166 -9.82 1.38 -14.41
N PHE A 167 -9.13 0.82 -13.43
CA PHE A 167 -9.56 -0.35 -12.69
C PHE A 167 -9.59 -0.02 -11.19
N GLU A 168 -10.67 -0.35 -10.51
CA GLU A 168 -10.81 -0.18 -9.07
C GLU A 168 -10.87 -1.56 -8.41
N PRO A 169 -9.96 -1.90 -7.50
CA PRO A 169 -10.04 -3.15 -6.76
C PRO A 169 -11.08 -3.06 -5.64
N ARG A 170 -11.40 -4.21 -5.04
CA ARG A 170 -12.21 -4.28 -3.81
C ARG A 170 -11.60 -3.43 -2.70
N GLU A 171 -12.45 -2.86 -1.85
CA GLU A 171 -12.03 -1.95 -0.77
C GLU A 171 -10.96 -2.56 0.14
N ASP A 172 -11.16 -3.81 0.54
CA ASP A 172 -10.26 -4.57 1.42
C ASP A 172 -8.95 -5.04 0.77
N LYS A 173 -8.66 -4.59 -0.45
CA LYS A 173 -7.44 -4.91 -1.21
C LYS A 173 -6.72 -3.66 -1.73
N LYS A 174 -7.30 -2.47 -1.52
CA LYS A 174 -6.76 -1.19 -2.01
C LYS A 174 -5.36 -0.92 -1.44
N GLY A 175 -5.17 -1.20 -0.15
CA GLY A 175 -3.89 -1.03 0.56
C GLY A 175 -2.84 -2.06 0.15
N ASP A 176 -3.23 -3.34 0.03
CA ASP A 176 -2.36 -4.42 -0.46
C ASP A 176 -1.74 -4.05 -1.82
N ILE A 177 -2.56 -3.50 -2.72
CA ILE A 177 -2.17 -3.09 -4.07
C ILE A 177 -1.29 -1.85 -4.02
N ALA A 178 -1.67 -0.83 -3.25
CA ALA A 178 -0.85 0.37 -3.05
C ALA A 178 0.58 0.04 -2.62
N ARG A 179 0.74 -0.75 -1.55
CA ARG A 179 2.06 -1.16 -1.04
C ARG A 179 2.85 -2.01 -2.03
N SER A 180 2.17 -2.81 -2.86
CA SER A 180 2.82 -3.61 -3.92
C SER A 180 3.29 -2.72 -5.09
N MET A 181 2.51 -1.69 -5.43
CA MET A 181 2.82 -0.73 -6.49
C MET A 181 3.99 0.18 -6.09
N PHE A 182 3.97 0.75 -4.88
CA PHE A 182 5.10 1.52 -4.34
C PHE A 182 6.35 0.65 -4.22
N TYR A 183 6.24 -0.60 -3.75
CA TYR A 183 7.37 -1.53 -3.74
C TYR A 183 8.01 -1.68 -5.13
N PHE A 184 7.21 -1.96 -6.16
CA PHE A 184 7.75 -2.12 -7.50
C PHE A 184 8.46 -0.85 -7.97
N TYR A 185 7.81 0.30 -7.80
CA TYR A 185 8.36 1.59 -8.21
C TYR A 185 9.68 1.88 -7.50
N THR A 186 9.76 1.68 -6.18
CA THR A 186 10.99 1.84 -5.40
C THR A 186 12.08 0.90 -5.86
N MET A 187 11.80 -0.40 -5.95
CA MET A 187 12.85 -1.38 -6.25
C MET A 187 13.34 -1.31 -7.70
N TYR A 188 12.47 -0.93 -8.64
CA TYR A 188 12.73 -1.00 -10.08
C TYR A 188 12.61 0.36 -10.79
N SER A 189 12.82 1.47 -10.08
CA SER A 189 12.70 2.84 -10.61
C SER A 189 13.46 3.09 -11.91
N GLU A 190 14.62 2.45 -12.11
CA GLU A 190 15.43 2.60 -13.33
C GLU A 190 14.76 2.08 -14.63
N VAL A 191 13.76 1.22 -14.50
CA VAL A 191 13.06 0.60 -15.64
C VAL A 191 11.55 0.77 -15.61
N ALA A 192 11.01 1.31 -14.51
CA ALA A 192 9.61 1.61 -14.33
C ALA A 192 9.17 2.76 -15.24
N ASN A 193 7.92 2.71 -15.73
CA ASN A 193 7.33 3.81 -16.48
C ASN A 193 6.73 4.86 -15.53
N ASP A 194 7.41 5.99 -15.36
CA ASP A 194 6.96 7.10 -14.52
C ASP A 194 5.57 7.63 -14.93
N ASN A 195 5.32 7.82 -16.24
CA ASN A 195 4.04 8.30 -16.75
C ASN A 195 2.85 7.38 -16.44
N PHE A 196 3.13 6.10 -16.18
CA PHE A 196 2.10 5.17 -15.72
C PHE A 196 1.82 5.36 -14.23
N PHE A 197 2.87 5.47 -13.40
CA PHE A 197 2.73 5.42 -11.95
C PHE A 197 2.44 6.76 -11.29
N GLU A 198 3.13 7.83 -11.68
CA GLU A 198 3.01 9.16 -11.05
C GLU A 198 1.55 9.64 -10.91
N PRO A 199 0.67 9.51 -11.92
CA PRO A 199 -0.72 9.93 -11.80
C PRO A 199 -1.56 9.14 -10.79
N GLN A 200 -1.08 7.97 -10.35
CA GLN A 200 -1.78 7.10 -9.39
C GLN A 200 -1.25 7.28 -7.97
N MET A 201 -0.14 7.99 -7.77
CA MET A 201 0.55 8.03 -6.47
C MET A 201 -0.37 8.51 -5.35
N GLU A 202 -1.08 9.63 -5.55
CA GLU A 202 -1.97 10.20 -4.53
C GLU A 202 -3.10 9.23 -4.15
N ILE A 203 -3.75 8.61 -5.13
CA ILE A 203 -4.84 7.66 -4.83
C ILE A 203 -4.31 6.40 -4.14
N LEU A 204 -3.12 5.92 -4.52
CA LEU A 204 -2.50 4.77 -3.85
C LEU A 204 -2.06 5.11 -2.42
N LEU A 205 -1.61 6.34 -2.15
CA LEU A 205 -1.34 6.79 -0.78
C LEU A 205 -2.63 6.82 0.05
N GLN A 206 -3.72 7.36 -0.50
CA GLN A 206 -5.03 7.37 0.16
C GLN A 206 -5.48 5.94 0.50
N TRP A 207 -5.38 5.02 -0.46
CA TRP A 207 -5.71 3.60 -0.28
C TRP A 207 -4.86 2.92 0.79
N HIS A 208 -3.57 3.25 0.87
CA HIS A 208 -2.69 2.73 1.92
C HIS A 208 -3.17 3.12 3.34
N TYR A 209 -3.73 4.32 3.52
CA TYR A 209 -4.31 4.74 4.80
C TYR A 209 -5.71 4.17 5.05
N GLN A 210 -6.54 4.03 4.01
CA GLN A 210 -7.90 3.51 4.11
C GLN A 210 -7.95 2.00 4.37
N ASP A 211 -6.97 1.25 3.85
CA ASP A 211 -6.80 -0.19 4.04
C ASP A 211 -5.42 -0.48 4.66
N PRO A 212 -5.30 -0.33 6.00
CA PRO A 212 -4.05 -0.54 6.72
C PRO A 212 -3.54 -1.98 6.63
N VAL A 213 -2.22 -2.14 6.81
CA VAL A 213 -1.58 -3.45 6.81
C VAL A 213 -2.25 -4.39 7.82
N ASN A 214 -2.56 -5.60 7.38
CA ASN A 214 -3.07 -6.67 8.24
C ASN A 214 -2.09 -7.85 8.37
N SER A 215 -2.40 -8.78 9.29
CA SER A 215 -1.54 -9.94 9.55
C SER A 215 -1.34 -10.84 8.32
N THR A 216 -2.32 -10.92 7.42
CA THR A 216 -2.20 -11.73 6.19
C THR A 216 -1.12 -11.17 5.28
N GLU A 217 -1.02 -9.84 5.17
CA GLU A 217 0.05 -9.20 4.39
C GLU A 217 1.43 -9.35 5.04
N ILE A 218 1.51 -9.20 6.36
CA ILE A 218 2.75 -9.44 7.13
C ILE A 218 3.23 -10.88 6.89
N ASP A 219 2.34 -11.87 7.07
CA ASP A 219 2.67 -13.27 6.88
C ASP A 219 3.09 -13.54 5.43
N ARG A 220 2.35 -12.99 4.46
CA ARG A 220 2.66 -13.14 3.04
C ARG A 220 4.04 -12.59 2.70
N THR A 221 4.36 -11.38 3.16
CA THR A 221 5.62 -10.72 2.81
C THR A 221 6.82 -11.49 3.33
N TRP A 222 6.72 -12.06 4.54
CA TRP A 222 7.76 -12.89 5.13
C TRP A 222 7.86 -14.27 4.49
N LYS A 223 6.73 -14.91 4.11
CA LYS A 223 6.76 -16.14 3.31
C LYS A 223 7.48 -15.93 1.98
N ILE A 224 7.20 -14.83 1.28
CA ILE A 224 7.89 -14.48 0.02
C ILE A 224 9.39 -14.25 0.26
N ALA A 225 9.73 -13.53 1.33
CA ALA A 225 11.11 -13.17 1.65
C ALA A 225 12.02 -14.42 1.71
N GLN A 226 11.53 -15.55 2.21
CA GLN A 226 12.29 -16.82 2.28
C GLN A 226 12.84 -17.29 0.92
N TYR A 227 12.17 -16.93 -0.18
CA TYR A 227 12.57 -17.29 -1.55
C TYR A 227 13.27 -16.13 -2.28
N GLN A 228 13.33 -14.94 -1.68
CA GLN A 228 13.88 -13.72 -2.26
C GLN A 228 14.90 -13.07 -1.31
N GLN A 229 15.89 -13.86 -0.89
CA GLN A 229 17.05 -13.40 -0.10
C GLN A 229 16.69 -12.82 1.28
N ASN A 230 15.60 -13.29 1.90
CA ASN A 230 15.04 -12.77 3.15
C ASN A 230 14.67 -11.28 3.07
N LYS A 231 14.25 -10.80 1.90
CA LYS A 231 13.84 -9.42 1.68
C LYS A 231 12.31 -9.30 1.61
N PRO A 232 11.65 -8.83 2.69
CA PRO A 232 10.23 -8.52 2.66
C PRO A 232 9.97 -7.22 1.89
N ASN A 233 8.71 -6.92 1.62
CA ASN A 233 8.27 -5.61 1.16
C ASN A 233 8.28 -4.64 2.37
N PRO A 234 9.17 -3.63 2.40
CA PRO A 234 9.29 -2.74 3.54
C PRO A 234 8.03 -1.89 3.77
N PHE A 235 7.25 -1.58 2.74
CA PHE A 235 6.01 -0.81 2.86
C PHE A 235 4.89 -1.56 3.60
N ILE A 236 5.04 -2.87 3.76
CA ILE A 236 4.19 -3.71 4.63
C ILE A 236 4.71 -3.68 6.08
N LEU A 237 6.01 -3.42 6.29
CA LEU A 237 6.63 -3.45 7.62
C LEU A 237 6.63 -2.10 8.33
N ASP A 238 6.55 -1.00 7.58
CA ASP A 238 6.53 0.36 8.10
C ASP A 238 5.61 1.22 7.22
N SER A 239 4.48 1.65 7.81
CA SER A 239 3.44 2.40 7.11
C SER A 239 3.83 3.84 6.80
N THR A 240 4.90 4.37 7.41
CA THR A 240 5.34 5.76 7.21
C THR A 240 6.15 5.93 5.91
N LEU A 241 6.67 4.82 5.36
CA LEU A 241 7.65 4.87 4.26
C LEU A 241 7.12 5.49 2.98
N ILE A 242 5.84 5.28 2.62
CA ILE A 242 5.28 5.87 1.39
C ILE A 242 5.32 7.39 1.50
N GLN A 243 4.81 7.95 2.60
CA GLN A 243 4.83 9.39 2.86
C GLN A 243 6.26 9.92 2.87
N ARG A 244 7.15 9.29 3.64
CA ARG A 244 8.54 9.73 3.82
C ARG A 244 9.38 9.65 2.54
N ALA A 245 9.10 8.69 1.67
CA ALA A 245 9.85 8.51 0.43
C ALA A 245 9.34 9.39 -0.71
N TYR A 246 8.02 9.58 -0.83
CA TYR A 246 7.42 10.09 -2.08
C TYR A 246 6.59 11.36 -1.94
N PHE A 247 6.11 11.68 -0.74
CA PHE A 247 5.22 12.83 -0.51
C PHE A 247 5.85 13.87 0.41
N GLN A 248 7.18 13.93 0.37
CA GLN A 248 7.99 14.97 0.99
C GLN A 248 7.74 16.38 0.44
N SER A 249 6.96 16.50 -0.63
CA SER A 249 6.42 17.78 -1.09
C SER A 249 4.94 17.85 -0.78
N SER A 250 4.63 17.94 0.51
CA SER A 250 3.48 18.72 0.94
C SER A 250 3.67 19.32 2.35
N SER A 251 4.62 18.88 3.17
CA SER A 251 5.21 19.73 4.20
C SER A 251 6.41 19.04 4.82
N LEU A 252 7.52 19.75 4.95
CA LEU A 252 8.47 19.38 5.98
C LEU A 252 7.74 19.59 7.33
N VAL A 253 7.87 18.67 8.29
CA VAL A 253 7.21 18.84 9.60
C VAL A 253 7.73 20.14 10.21
N GLY A 254 6.81 21.05 10.57
CA GLY A 254 7.15 22.41 11.00
C GLY A 254 7.36 23.44 9.88
N ASP A 255 7.33 23.07 8.60
CA ASP A 255 7.33 23.97 7.43
C ASP A 255 5.89 24.30 7.08
N ILE A 256 5.37 25.31 7.74
CA ILE A 256 3.95 25.68 7.72
C ILE A 256 3.69 26.66 6.58
N ASN A 257 4.69 27.43 6.18
CA ASN A 257 4.57 28.34 5.05
C ASN A 257 4.85 27.64 3.69
N LEU A 258 5.23 26.35 3.72
CA LEU A 258 5.47 25.49 2.56
C LEU A 258 6.61 25.98 1.65
N ASP A 259 7.60 26.64 2.24
CA ASP A 259 8.78 27.15 1.52
C ASP A 259 9.97 26.17 1.53
N LEU A 260 9.77 24.99 2.12
CA LEU A 260 10.76 23.91 2.30
C LEU A 260 11.87 24.24 3.30
N VAL A 261 11.68 25.25 4.16
CA VAL A 261 12.66 25.68 5.17
C VAL A 261 11.98 25.92 6.51
N VAL A 262 12.14 25.01 7.47
CA VAL A 262 11.67 25.25 8.85
C VAL A 262 12.49 26.36 9.50
N ASN A 263 11.86 27.51 9.74
CA ASN A 263 12.49 28.66 10.34
C ASN A 263 11.49 29.52 11.12
N ILE A 264 11.93 30.69 11.58
CA ILE A 264 11.09 31.59 12.39
C ILE A 264 9.81 32.04 11.66
N LEU A 265 9.80 32.02 10.33
CA LEU A 265 8.62 32.37 9.53
C LEU A 265 7.49 31.35 9.71
N ASP A 266 7.79 30.08 9.94
CA ASP A 266 6.78 29.06 10.22
C ASP A 266 6.13 29.25 11.58
N ILE A 267 6.94 29.59 12.59
CA ILE A 267 6.44 29.96 13.92
C ILE A 267 5.52 31.17 13.81
N VAL A 268 5.91 32.20 13.05
CA VAL A 268 5.08 33.39 12.85
C VAL A 268 3.78 33.03 12.14
N PHE A 269 3.83 32.16 11.14
CA PHE A 269 2.65 31.70 10.41
C PHE A 269 1.68 30.94 11.33
N LEU A 270 2.21 29.99 12.10
CA LEU A 270 1.44 29.18 13.06
C LEU A 270 0.85 30.00 14.20
N ALA A 271 1.61 30.95 14.74
CA ALA A 271 1.12 31.88 15.74
C ALA A 271 -0.05 32.71 15.20
N GLY A 272 0.03 33.15 13.94
CA GLY A 272 -1.07 33.82 13.26
C GLY A 272 -2.32 32.94 13.16
N PHE A 273 -2.18 31.65 12.84
CA PHE A 273 -3.31 30.71 12.85
C PHE A 273 -3.93 30.56 14.25
N ILE A 274 -3.11 30.34 15.28
CA ILE A 274 -3.57 30.19 16.68
C ILE A 274 -4.29 31.45 17.18
N LEU A 275 -3.86 32.63 16.73
CA LEU A 275 -4.48 33.92 17.06
C LEU A 275 -5.73 34.23 16.22
N GLY A 276 -6.02 33.44 15.18
CA GLY A 276 -7.14 33.64 14.27
C GLY A 276 -6.89 34.68 13.16
N ASP A 277 -5.63 35.00 12.91
CA ASP A 277 -5.21 35.95 11.86
C ASP A 277 -4.94 35.25 10.51
N ASN A 278 -4.64 33.94 10.52
CA ASN A 278 -4.39 33.11 9.34
C ASN A 278 -5.29 31.88 9.31
N ASP A 279 -5.59 31.36 8.13
CA ASP A 279 -6.18 30.03 7.92
C ASP A 279 -5.08 29.08 7.41
N LEU A 280 -5.16 27.81 7.81
CA LEU A 280 -4.31 26.73 7.30
C LEU A 280 -5.14 25.82 6.39
N ASP A 281 -4.57 25.39 5.28
CA ASP A 281 -5.13 24.30 4.49
C ASP A 281 -4.82 22.93 5.11
N SER A 282 -5.39 21.86 4.56
CA SER A 282 -5.22 20.50 5.06
C SER A 282 -3.76 20.04 5.14
N GLN A 283 -2.92 20.55 4.25
CA GLN A 283 -1.52 20.19 4.14
C GLN A 283 -0.67 20.95 5.17
N GLN A 284 -0.98 22.24 5.38
CA GLN A 284 -0.37 23.04 6.43
C GLN A 284 -0.82 22.61 7.84
N LEU A 285 -2.05 22.11 8.00
CA LEU A 285 -2.51 21.53 9.26
C LEU A 285 -1.70 20.29 9.65
N LEU A 286 -1.39 19.43 8.67
CA LEU A 286 -0.50 18.28 8.88
C LEU A 286 0.94 18.71 9.21
N ALA A 287 1.42 19.79 8.59
CA ALA A 287 2.73 20.37 8.89
C ALA A 287 2.82 20.93 10.32
N ALA A 288 1.69 21.42 10.83
CA ALA A 288 1.58 22.19 12.05
C ALA A 288 1.28 21.34 13.30
N ASP A 289 0.80 20.11 13.16
CA ASP A 289 0.58 19.19 14.28
C ASP A 289 1.86 18.38 14.57
N LEU A 290 2.77 18.97 15.35
CA LEU A 290 4.09 18.37 15.60
C LEU A 290 4.06 17.31 16.69
N ASN A 291 3.10 17.40 17.60
CA ASN A 291 2.96 16.45 18.71
C ASN A 291 1.93 15.34 18.42
N VAL A 292 1.22 15.41 17.29
CA VAL A 292 0.27 14.43 16.77
C VAL A 292 -0.93 14.22 17.71
N ASP A 293 -1.41 15.30 18.33
CA ASP A 293 -2.58 15.28 19.23
C ASP A 293 -3.86 15.82 18.58
N GLU A 294 -3.82 16.08 17.27
CA GLU A 294 -4.88 16.65 16.44
C GLU A 294 -5.30 18.08 16.86
N GLN A 295 -4.54 18.74 17.74
CA GLN A 295 -4.81 20.09 18.22
C GLN A 295 -3.64 21.03 17.94
N ILE A 296 -3.81 21.87 16.92
CA ILE A 296 -2.84 22.92 16.60
C ILE A 296 -2.84 24.01 17.68
N ASN A 297 -1.81 24.05 18.52
CA ASN A 297 -1.71 24.97 19.65
C ASN A 297 -0.26 25.39 19.96
N VAL A 298 -0.07 26.08 21.09
CA VAL A 298 1.25 26.64 21.44
C VAL A 298 2.31 25.56 21.67
N LEU A 299 1.92 24.32 21.96
CA LEU A 299 2.82 23.19 22.11
C LEU A 299 3.52 22.86 20.79
N ASP A 300 2.81 22.96 19.66
CA ASP A 300 3.41 22.74 18.34
C ASP A 300 4.44 23.81 18.00
N ILE A 301 4.21 25.06 18.40
CA ILE A 301 5.21 26.13 18.29
C ILE A 301 6.48 25.77 19.08
N VAL A 302 6.34 25.20 20.27
CA VAL A 302 7.51 24.80 21.08
C VAL A 302 8.30 23.71 20.36
N GLU A 303 7.63 22.76 19.72
CA GLU A 303 8.31 21.73 18.93
C GLU A 303 9.01 22.31 17.70
N ILE A 304 8.42 23.28 16.99
CA ILE A 304 9.09 23.96 15.86
C ILE A 304 10.34 24.70 16.36
N ILE A 305 10.26 25.35 17.52
CA ILE A 305 11.43 26.02 18.14
C ILE A 305 12.53 24.99 18.42
N ASN A 306 12.19 23.81 18.94
CA ASN A 306 13.18 22.76 19.18
C ASN A 306 13.85 22.34 17.87
N ILE A 307 13.08 22.16 16.79
CA ILE A 307 13.61 21.83 15.45
C ILE A 307 14.57 22.90 14.94
N ILE A 308 14.28 24.19 15.15
CA ILE A 308 15.12 25.30 14.67
C ILE A 308 16.43 25.44 15.47
N LEU A 309 16.42 25.04 16.74
CA LEU A 309 17.55 25.22 17.66
C LEU A 309 18.56 24.07 17.67
N GLU A 310 18.24 22.93 17.04
CA GLU A 310 19.14 21.79 16.81
C GLU A 310 20.03 21.98 15.57
#